data_AF-A0A527ZCI2-F1
#
_entry.id   AF-A0A527ZCI2-F1
#
_cell.length_a   1.000
_cell.length_b   1.000
_cell.length_c   1.000
_cell.angle_alpha   90.00
_cell.angle_beta   90.00
_cell.angle_gamma   90.00
#
_symmetry.space_group_name_H-M   'P 1'
#
loop_
_entity.id
_entity.type
_entity.pdbx_description
1 polymer ?
#
loop_
_entity_poly.entity_id
_entity_poly.type
_entity_poly.pdbx_seq_one_letter_code
_entity_poly.pdbx_strand_id
1 'polypeptide(L)' 'MESFVERFRAKASKARQAQSRIKALEKMKPIAAIVNDNVRPFSFPEPVKTVASPIIALNNVNVGYVRGEPILKKMT' A
#
# COMPACT_ATOMS: atom_id res chain seq x y z
N MET A 1 16.18 -21.54 3.53
CA MET A 1 17.17 -20.82 4.39
C MET A 1 17.12 -21.30 5.83
N GLU A 2 15.93 -21.54 6.38
CA GLU A 2 15.70 -21.95 7.77
C GLU A 2 16.43 -23.25 8.16
N SER A 3 16.38 -24.28 7.31
CA SER A 3 17.04 -25.57 7.57
C SER A 3 18.57 -25.54 7.61
N PHE A 4 19.21 -24.48 7.11
CA PHE A 4 20.67 -24.25 7.27
C PHE A 4 20.95 -23.59 8.63
N VAL A 5 20.09 -22.65 9.05
CA VAL A 5 20.23 -21.97 10.33
C VAL A 5 20.09 -22.96 11.48
N GLU A 6 19.11 -23.88 11.43
CA GLU A 6 18.91 -24.89 12.47
C GLU A 6 20.11 -25.84 12.59
N ARG A 7 20.61 -26.35 11.46
CA ARG A 7 21.73 -27.30 11.43
C ARG A 7 23.06 -26.71 11.90
N PHE A 8 23.26 -25.41 11.74
CA PHE A 8 24.53 -24.74 12.06
C PHE A 8 24.44 -23.76 13.23
N ARG A 9 23.30 -23.71 13.95
CA ARG A 9 23.10 -22.84 15.13
C ARG A 9 24.12 -23.09 16.24
N ALA A 10 24.53 -24.35 16.44
CA ALA A 10 25.44 -24.77 17.51
C ALA A 10 26.92 -24.88 17.08
N LYS A 11 27.27 -24.59 15.83
CA LYS A 11 28.65 -24.78 15.31
C LYS A 11 29.38 -23.44 15.19
N ALA A 12 30.42 -23.25 16.01
CA ALA A 12 31.20 -22.00 16.08
C ALA A 12 31.74 -21.55 14.72
N SER A 13 32.21 -22.47 13.88
CA SER A 13 32.78 -22.17 12.55
C SER A 13 31.77 -21.63 11.54
N LYS A 14 30.46 -21.80 11.76
CA LYS A 14 29.38 -21.37 10.86
C LYS A 14 28.44 -20.33 11.50
N ALA A 15 28.74 -19.91 12.73
CA ALA A 15 27.94 -18.96 13.49
C ALA A 15 27.68 -17.66 12.74
N ARG A 16 28.71 -17.02 12.16
CA ARG A 16 28.55 -15.76 11.40
C ARG A 16 27.60 -15.90 10.20
N GLN A 17 27.66 -17.02 9.49
CA GLN A 17 26.83 -17.27 8.32
C GLN A 17 25.37 -17.57 8.70
N ALA A 18 25.15 -18.30 9.80
CA ALA A 18 23.82 -18.52 10.35
C ALA A 18 23.19 -17.22 10.84
N GLN A 19 23.93 -16.38 11.56
CA GLN A 19 23.48 -15.07 12.05
C GLN A 19 23.07 -14.12 10.92
N SER A 20 23.84 -14.07 9.82
CA SER A 20 23.48 -13.27 8.64
C SER A 20 22.14 -13.71 8.04
N ARG A 21 21.89 -15.03 7.96
CA ARG A 21 20.63 -15.58 7.42
C ARG A 21 19.45 -15.39 8.37
N ILE A 22 19.66 -15.46 9.69
CA ILE A 22 18.64 -15.11 10.70
C ILE A 22 18.21 -13.65 10.51
N LYS A 23 19.17 -12.73 10.44
CA LYS A 23 18.89 -11.30 10.24
C LYS A 23 18.20 -11.00 8.91
N ALA A 24 18.50 -11.76 7.86
CA ALA A 24 17.80 -11.64 6.58
C ALA A 24 16.34 -12.13 6.67
N LEU A 25 16.09 -13.26 7.33
CA LEU A 25 14.73 -13.77 7.56
C LEU A 25 13.90 -12.80 8.42
N GLU A 26 14.49 -12.17 9.42
CA GLU A 26 13.82 -11.14 10.23
C GLU A 26 13.42 -9.91 9.42
N LYS A 27 14.25 -9.49 8.47
CA LYS A 27 13.95 -8.36 7.57
C LYS A 27 12.92 -8.68 6.48
N MET A 28 12.79 -9.96 6.11
CA MET A 28 11.78 -10.43 5.15
C MET A 28 10.41 -10.65 5.78
N LYS A 29 10.29 -10.60 7.11
CA LYS A 29 8.98 -10.55 7.75
C LYS A 29 8.24 -9.33 7.20
N PRO A 30 6.96 -9.49 6.82
CA PRO A 30 6.19 -8.38 6.28
C PRO A 30 6.24 -7.25 7.29
N ILE A 31 6.82 -6.12 6.86
CA ILE A 31 6.72 -4.88 7.60
C ILE A 31 5.22 -4.66 7.68
N ALA A 32 4.65 -4.72 8.88
CA ALA A 32 3.24 -4.41 9.08
C ALA A 32 3.02 -3.07 8.39
N ALA A 33 2.22 -3.05 7.32
CA ALA A 33 1.84 -1.82 6.69
C ALA A 33 1.25 -0.97 7.81
N ILE A 34 1.90 0.15 8.12
CA ILE A 34 1.37 1.13 9.05
C ILE A 34 0.20 1.75 8.29
N VAL A 35 -0.96 1.07 8.32
CA VAL A 35 -2.20 1.53 7.66
C VAL A 35 -2.79 2.74 8.40
N ASN A 36 -2.20 3.18 9.50
CA ASN A 36 -2.78 4.20 10.36
C ASN A 36 -1.74 5.26 10.73
N ASP A 37 -1.38 6.13 9.78
CA ASP A 37 -1.05 7.50 10.13
C ASP A 37 -2.22 8.39 9.73
N ASN A 38 -3.20 8.43 10.65
CA ASN A 38 -4.13 9.53 10.88
C ASN A 38 -4.49 10.34 9.63
N VAL A 39 -5.42 9.83 8.81
CA VAL A 39 -6.13 10.68 7.85
C VAL A 39 -6.79 11.78 8.68
N ARG A 40 -6.19 12.98 8.70
CA ARG A 40 -6.81 14.11 9.39
C ARG A 40 -8.18 14.31 8.75
N PRO A 41 -9.27 14.42 9.53
CA PRO A 41 -10.57 14.71 8.97
C PRO A 41 -10.48 16.05 8.24
N PHE A 42 -10.50 15.99 6.92
CA PHE A 42 -10.66 17.14 6.05
C PHE A 42 -12.16 17.32 5.84
N SER A 43 -12.69 18.47 6.24
CA SER A 43 -14.07 18.84 5.98
C SER A 43 -14.09 20.01 5.02
N PHE A 44 -15.02 19.97 4.07
CA PHE A 44 -15.33 21.14 3.25
C PHE A 44 -16.21 22.08 4.06
N PRO A 45 -16.01 23.41 3.97
CA PRO A 45 -16.94 24.37 4.54
C PRO A 45 -18.32 24.22 3.89
N GLU A 46 -19.38 24.51 4.64
CA GLU A 46 -20.73 24.52 4.09
C GLU A 46 -20.82 25.54 2.95
N PRO A 47 -21.44 25.18 1.82
CA PRO A 47 -21.57 26.09 0.69
C PRO A 47 -22.50 27.25 1.04
N VAL A 48 -22.04 28.48 0.80
CA VAL A 48 -22.78 29.73 1.06
C VAL A 48 -24.10 29.82 0.28
N LYS A 49 -24.25 29.02 -0.79
CA LYS A 49 -25.45 28.94 -1.61
C LYS A 49 -25.74 27.48 -1.95
N THR A 50 -27.01 27.13 -2.06
CA THR A 50 -27.44 25.86 -2.65
C THR A 50 -26.77 25.68 -4.00
N VAL A 51 -26.08 24.56 -4.16
CA VAL A 51 -25.45 24.17 -5.41
C VAL A 51 -26.52 24.18 -6.50
N ALA A 52 -26.28 24.92 -7.58
CA ALA A 52 -27.17 24.91 -8.73
C ALA A 52 -27.27 23.48 -9.28
N SER A 53 -28.39 23.14 -9.94
CA SER A 53 -28.53 21.88 -10.65
C SER A 53 -27.28 21.64 -11.50
N PRO A 54 -26.67 20.43 -11.44
CA PRO A 54 -25.42 20.18 -12.11
C PRO A 54 -25.56 20.47 -13.61
N ILE A 55 -24.66 21.31 -14.13
CA ILE A 55 -24.65 21.69 -15.55
C ILE A 55 -24.40 20.44 -16.41
N ILE A 56 -23.66 19.46 -15.87
CA ILE A 56 -23.37 18.17 -16.50
C ILE A 56 -23.40 17.09 -15.41
N ALA A 57 -24.17 16.02 -15.65
CA ALA A 57 -24.18 14.80 -14.83
C ALA A 57 -23.63 13.64 -15.68
N LEU A 58 -22.65 12.91 -15.15
CA LEU A 58 -22.00 11.81 -15.84
C LEU A 58 -22.20 10.53 -15.04
N ASN A 59 -22.90 9.55 -15.61
CA ASN A 59 -23.19 8.28 -14.96
C ASN A 59 -22.44 7.14 -15.66
N ASN A 60 -21.72 6.35 -14.87
CA ASN A 60 -21.00 5.15 -15.32
C ASN A 60 -20.01 5.44 -16.46
N VAL A 61 -19.26 6.53 -16.35
CA VAL A 61 -18.29 6.95 -17.38
C VAL A 61 -16.87 6.48 -17.07
N ASN A 62 -16.08 6.33 -18.13
CA ASN A 62 -14.64 6.07 -18.06
C ASN A 62 -13.90 7.28 -18.65
N VAL A 63 -12.85 7.75 -17.98
CA VAL A 63 -12.14 8.99 -18.33
C VAL A 63 -10.64 8.73 -18.42
N GLY A 64 -9.99 9.24 -19.45
CA GLY A 64 -8.55 9.12 -19.68
C GLY A 64 -8.09 10.07 -20.77
N TYR A 65 -6.78 10.32 -20.83
CA TYR A 65 -6.17 11.21 -21.83
C TYR A 65 -5.98 10.53 -23.18
N VAL A 66 -5.80 9.20 -23.19
CA VAL A 66 -5.53 8.40 -24.38
C VAL A 66 -6.73 7.52 -24.71
N ARG A 67 -7.09 7.47 -26.00
CA ARG A 67 -8.22 6.66 -26.48
C ARG A 67 -7.96 5.18 -26.20
N GLY A 68 -8.90 4.54 -25.51
CA GLY A 68 -8.80 3.12 -25.16
C GLY A 68 -8.08 2.85 -23.83
N GLU A 69 -7.49 3.87 -23.20
CA GLU A 69 -6.76 3.75 -21.93
C GLU A 69 -7.38 4.66 -20.85
N PRO A 70 -8.57 4.32 -20.32
CA PRO A 70 -9.18 5.10 -19.27
C PRO A 70 -8.44 4.91 -17.94
N ILE A 71 -8.14 6.03 -17.29
CA ILE A 71 -7.48 6.14 -15.98
C ILE A 71 -8.51 5.94 -14.87
N LEU A 72 -9.67 6.59 -15.01
CA LEU A 72 -10.79 6.47 -14.08
C LEU A 72 -11.90 5.67 -14.75
N LYS A 73 -12.46 4.69 -14.02
CA LYS A 73 -13.50 3.80 -14.53
C LYS A 73 -14.71 3.79 -13.62
N LYS A 74 -15.91 3.64 -14.20
CA LYS A 74 -17.20 3.55 -13.50
C LYS A 74 -17.46 4.74 -12.56
N MET A 75 -17.16 5.96 -13.02
CA MET A 75 -17.46 7.16 -12.26
C MET A 75 -18.98 7.43 -12.25
N THR A 76 -19.51 7.77 -11.09
CA THR A 76 -20.90 8.11 -10.79
C THR A 76 -20.95 9.32 -9.89
#